data_AF-A0A359DA95-F1
#
_entry.id   AF-A0A359DA95-F1
#
_cell.length_a   1.000
_cell.length_b   1.000
_cell.length_c   1.000
_cell.angle_alpha   90.00
_cell.angle_beta   90.00
_cell.angle_gamma   90.00
#
_symmetry.space_group_name_H-M   'P 1'
#
loop_
_entity.id
_entity.type
_entity.pdbx_description
1 polymer ?
#
loop_
_entity_poly.entity_id
_entity_poly.type
_entity_poly.pdbx_seq_one_letter_code
_entity_poly.pdbx_strand_id
1 'polypeptide(L)'
;NNLAKFKNADVIGHPGGYVFSQFASGFGYSCEGAGTAFMPYLLSPLDTLAWRYNIPEMLYPEALTPGEREIGTRTNRNLWGNVYPRGGFLHQSDDYLAGAVVAQ
;
A
#
# COMPACT_ATOMS: atom_id res chain seq x y z
N ASN A 1 -8.49 -15.14 -18.90
CA ASN A 1 -8.98 -14.07 -18.00
C ASN A 1 -7.77 -13.37 -17.42
N ASN A 2 -7.45 -12.13 -17.83
CA ASN A 2 -6.17 -11.45 -17.54
C ASN A 2 -6.39 -10.15 -16.72
N LEU A 3 -7.26 -10.24 -15.72
CA LEU A 3 -7.62 -9.12 -14.83
C LEU A 3 -6.70 -9.00 -13.61
N ALA A 4 -5.87 -10.03 -13.34
CA ALA A 4 -4.87 -9.95 -12.28
C ALA A 4 -3.73 -9.02 -12.73
N LYS A 5 -3.53 -7.93 -12.00
CA LYS A 5 -2.43 -6.97 -12.20
C LYS A 5 -1.40 -7.17 -11.10
N PHE A 6 -0.13 -7.29 -11.48
CA PHE A 6 0.97 -7.34 -10.53
C PHE A 6 1.62 -5.96 -10.38
N LYS A 7 1.83 -5.52 -9.14
CA LYS A 7 2.52 -4.28 -8.77
C LYS A 7 3.55 -4.56 -7.68
N ASN A 8 4.70 -3.89 -7.79
CA ASN A 8 5.64 -3.79 -6.67
C ASN A 8 5.37 -2.49 -5.92
N ALA A 9 5.63 -2.49 -4.62
CA ALA A 9 5.56 -1.29 -3.79
C ALA A 9 6.74 -1.27 -2.83
N ASP A 10 7.32 -0.09 -2.72
CA ASP A 10 8.46 0.17 -1.85
C ASP A 10 8.14 1.42 -1.02
N VAL A 11 8.38 1.34 0.29
CA VAL A 11 8.21 2.46 1.21
C VAL A 11 9.59 2.81 1.75
N ILE A 12 10.15 3.92 1.28
CA ILE A 12 11.49 4.39 1.65
C ILE A 12 11.36 5.83 2.14
N GLY A 13 11.98 6.14 3.28
CA GLY A 13 11.96 7.50 3.81
C GLY A 13 12.67 8.49 2.88
N HIS A 14 11.93 9.48 2.39
CA HIS A 14 12.44 10.44 1.41
C HIS A 14 13.35 11.49 2.08
N PRO A 15 14.63 11.61 1.66
CA PRO A 15 15.57 12.52 2.31
C PRO A 15 15.14 13.99 2.21
N GLY A 16 14.52 14.40 1.10
CA GLY A 16 13.97 15.74 0.96
C GLY A 16 12.79 16.02 1.90
N GLY A 17 12.01 15.00 2.27
CA GLY A 17 10.91 15.16 3.23
C GLY A 17 11.44 15.39 4.65
N TYR A 18 12.53 14.71 5.00
CA TYR A 18 13.23 14.93 6.26
C TYR A 18 13.79 16.36 6.38
N VAL A 19 14.51 16.83 5.36
CA VAL A 19 15.04 18.21 5.36
C VAL A 19 13.91 19.25 5.39
N PHE A 20 12.86 19.04 4.60
CA PHE A 20 11.70 19.94 4.58
C PHE A 20 10.97 19.97 5.93
N SER A 21 10.73 18.82 6.54
CA SER A 21 10.07 18.74 7.86
C SER A 21 10.92 19.38 8.96
N GLN A 22 12.25 19.25 8.94
CA GLN A 22 13.12 20.00 9.86
C GLN A 22 12.96 21.51 9.66
N PHE A 23 13.03 21.99 8.42
CA PHE A 23 12.84 23.40 8.10
C PHE A 23 11.47 23.92 8.57
N ALA A 24 10.39 23.24 8.21
CA ALA A 24 9.03 23.65 8.56
C ALA A 24 8.72 23.51 10.06
N SER A 25 9.33 22.55 10.75
CA SER A 25 9.19 22.37 12.21
C SER A 25 9.82 23.52 12.99
N GLY A 26 10.89 24.13 12.46
CA GLY A 26 11.49 25.33 13.04
C GLY A 26 10.55 26.54 13.08
N PHE A 27 9.52 26.57 12.22
CA PHE A 27 8.45 27.57 12.21
C PHE A 27 7.15 27.08 12.86
N GLY A 28 7.13 25.86 13.40
CA GLY A 28 5.94 25.25 14.00
C GLY A 28 4.86 24.81 13.00
N TYR A 29 5.18 24.74 11.70
CA TYR A 29 4.21 24.39 10.65
C TYR A 29 4.17 22.90 10.29
N SER A 30 5.06 22.08 10.84
CA SER A 30 5.05 20.64 10.61
C SER A 30 5.34 19.84 11.88
N CYS A 31 4.72 18.66 11.96
CA CYS A 31 5.09 17.63 12.91
C CYS A 31 6.25 16.79 12.36
N GLU A 32 6.92 16.04 13.23
CA GLU A 32 7.92 15.05 12.82
C GLU A 32 7.27 14.01 11.88
N GLY A 33 7.93 13.73 10.76
CA GLY A 33 7.45 12.74 9.80
C GLY A 33 7.65 11.32 10.32
N ALA A 34 6.81 10.38 9.90
CA ALA A 34 6.90 8.97 10.31
C ALA A 34 8.12 8.22 9.75
N GLY A 35 8.81 8.78 8.75
CA GLY A 35 9.89 8.14 8.01
C GLY A 35 11.27 8.74 8.30
N THR A 36 12.24 7.87 8.58
CA THR A 36 13.67 8.20 8.65
C THR A 36 14.27 8.24 7.24
N ALA A 37 15.05 9.27 6.94
CA ALA A 37 15.67 9.43 5.61
C ALA A 37 16.49 8.20 5.20
N PHE A 38 16.32 7.77 3.95
CA PHE A 38 16.96 6.59 3.35
C PHE A 38 16.64 5.24 4.00
N MET A 39 15.72 5.19 4.96
CA MET A 39 15.33 3.94 5.60
C MET A 39 14.26 3.21 4.78
N PRO A 40 14.50 1.97 4.31
CA PRO A 40 13.46 1.15 3.69
C PRO A 40 12.57 0.50 4.77
N TYR A 41 11.29 0.84 4.77
CA TYR A 41 10.28 0.25 5.65
C TYR A 41 9.59 -0.96 5.03
N LEU A 42 9.42 -0.94 3.71
CA LEU A 42 8.87 -2.04 2.92
C LEU A 42 9.61 -2.09 1.59
N LEU A 43 10.05 -3.28 1.20
CA LEU A 43 10.58 -3.55 -0.14
C LEU A 43 9.93 -4.81 -0.66
N SER A 44 8.92 -4.66 -1.52
CA SER A 44 8.14 -5.81 -2.00
C SER A 44 8.95 -6.89 -2.72
N PRO A 45 10.06 -6.59 -3.42
CA PRO A 45 10.89 -7.64 -4.04
C PRO A 45 11.58 -8.55 -3.01
N LEU A 46 11.81 -8.06 -1.78
CA LEU A 46 12.46 -8.82 -0.72
C LEU A 46 11.47 -9.61 0.14
N ASP A 47 10.21 -9.19 0.18
CA ASP A 47 9.13 -9.89 0.90
C ASP A 47 8.38 -10.87 -0.01
N THR A 48 9.08 -11.90 -0.47
CA THR A 48 8.52 -12.80 -1.50
C THR A 48 7.30 -13.59 -1.04
N LEU A 49 7.25 -14.01 0.23
CA LEU A 49 6.17 -14.82 0.77
C LEU A 49 4.87 -14.04 0.87
N ALA A 50 4.90 -12.86 1.48
CA ALA A 50 3.71 -12.02 1.54
C ALA A 50 3.37 -11.49 0.15
N TRP A 51 4.35 -10.99 -0.60
CA TRP A 51 4.07 -10.24 -1.82
C TRP A 51 3.65 -11.09 -3.03
N ARG A 52 4.12 -12.33 -3.12
CA ARG A 52 3.76 -13.25 -4.22
C ARG A 52 2.70 -14.26 -3.84
N TYR A 53 2.64 -14.65 -2.57
CA TYR A 53 1.78 -15.74 -2.12
C TYR A 53 0.75 -15.34 -1.07
N ASN A 54 0.72 -14.06 -0.65
CA ASN A 54 -0.24 -13.52 0.31
C ASN A 54 -0.14 -14.15 1.71
N ILE A 55 0.97 -14.80 2.04
CA ILE A 55 1.18 -15.46 3.33
C ILE A 55 1.92 -14.51 4.29
N PRO A 56 1.47 -14.32 5.54
CA PRO A 56 0.39 -15.06 6.23
C PRO A 56 -1.00 -14.41 6.13
N GLU A 57 -1.09 -13.22 5.53
CA GLU A 57 -2.25 -12.33 5.65
C GLU A 57 -3.52 -12.86 4.99
N MET A 58 -3.41 -13.85 4.11
CA MET A 58 -4.58 -14.53 3.54
C MET A 58 -5.47 -15.20 4.60
N LEU A 59 -4.92 -15.40 5.80
CA LEU A 59 -5.62 -15.97 6.95
C LEU A 59 -6.23 -14.90 7.87
N TYR A 60 -5.99 -13.61 7.60
CA TYR A 60 -6.53 -12.54 8.42
C TYR A 60 -8.05 -12.40 8.19
N PRO A 61 -8.84 -12.04 9.22
CA PRO A 61 -10.29 -11.89 9.09
C PRO A 61 -10.71 -10.94 7.95
N GLU A 62 -9.94 -9.88 7.73
CA GLU A 62 -10.17 -8.86 6.71
C GLU A 62 -9.89 -9.38 5.29
N ALA A 63 -9.05 -10.40 5.14
CA ALA A 63 -8.84 -11.08 3.86
C ALA A 63 -9.98 -12.07 3.51
N LEU A 64 -10.69 -12.56 4.54
CA LEU A 64 -11.72 -13.59 4.41
C LEU A 64 -13.15 -13.04 4.38
N THR A 65 -13.34 -11.80 4.84
CA THR A 65 -14.65 -11.16 4.96
C THR A 65 -14.83 -10.09 3.89
N PRO A 66 -15.69 -10.29 2.87
CA PRO A 66 -15.92 -9.29 1.84
C PRO A 66 -16.43 -7.96 2.42
N GLY A 67 -15.92 -6.84 1.89
CA GLY A 67 -16.27 -5.50 2.37
C GLY A 67 -15.44 -4.99 3.55
N GLU A 68 -14.63 -5.85 4.17
CA GLU A 68 -13.62 -5.41 5.15
C GLU A 68 -12.36 -4.95 4.44
N ARG A 69 -11.81 -3.80 4.87
CA ARG A 69 -10.55 -3.24 4.35
C ARG A 69 -10.48 -3.26 2.81
N GLU A 70 -11.49 -2.71 2.16
CA GLU A 70 -11.52 -2.47 0.72
C GLU A 70 -11.40 -0.97 0.41
N ILE A 71 -10.81 -0.62 -0.73
CA ILE A 71 -10.86 0.74 -1.27
C ILE A 71 -12.10 0.88 -2.14
N GLY A 72 -13.05 1.69 -1.70
CA GLY A 72 -14.36 1.82 -2.33
C GLY A 72 -15.35 0.74 -1.87
N THR A 73 -16.54 0.68 -2.48
CA THR A 73 -17.57 -0.28 -2.09
C THR A 73 -18.25 -0.93 -3.30
N ARG A 74 -18.67 -2.18 -3.12
CA ARG A 74 -19.39 -2.96 -4.14
C ARG A 74 -20.78 -2.38 -4.41
N THR A 75 -21.49 -1.98 -3.35
CA THR A 75 -22.85 -1.43 -3.43
C THR A 75 -22.92 -0.13 -4.22
N ASN A 76 -21.90 0.73 -4.08
CA ASN A 76 -21.81 2.00 -4.80
C ASN A 76 -21.11 1.88 -6.16
N ARG A 77 -20.77 0.65 -6.59
CA ARG A 77 -20.08 0.36 -7.87
C ARG A 77 -18.78 1.16 -8.06
N ASN A 78 -18.06 1.42 -6.96
CA ASN A 78 -16.79 2.16 -6.98
C ASN A 78 -15.67 1.37 -6.29
N LEU A 79 -15.75 0.04 -6.28
CA LEU A 79 -14.72 -0.83 -5.70
C LEU A 79 -13.45 -0.81 -6.54
N TRP A 80 -12.34 -0.39 -5.92
CA TRP A 80 -11.02 -0.40 -6.54
C TRP A 80 -10.26 -1.70 -6.22
N GLY A 81 -10.47 -2.26 -5.02
CA GLY A 81 -9.92 -3.56 -4.64
C GLY A 81 -9.79 -3.76 -3.13
N ASN A 82 -9.43 -4.98 -2.75
CA ASN A 82 -9.13 -5.37 -1.38
C ASN A 82 -7.72 -4.95 -0.98
N VAL A 83 -7.54 -4.57 0.29
CA VAL A 83 -6.24 -4.21 0.89
C VAL A 83 -5.56 -5.45 1.47
N TYR A 84 -6.36 -6.37 2.03
CA TYR A 84 -5.88 -7.64 2.56
C TYR A 84 -6.31 -8.81 1.68
N PRO A 85 -5.46 -9.84 1.51
CA PRO A 85 -4.07 -9.88 1.97
C PRO A 85 -3.19 -8.87 1.24
N ARG A 86 -2.23 -8.26 1.93
CA ARG A 86 -1.29 -7.35 1.28
C ARG A 86 -0.37 -8.17 0.38
N GLY A 87 -0.40 -7.84 -0.90
CA GLY A 87 0.41 -8.51 -1.90
C GLY A 87 0.41 -7.78 -3.22
N GLY A 88 1.23 -8.26 -4.15
CA GLY A 88 1.42 -7.57 -5.42
C GLY A 88 0.29 -7.79 -6.43
N PHE A 89 -0.58 -8.79 -6.23
CA PHE A 89 -1.62 -9.15 -7.19
C PHE A 89 -3.00 -8.59 -6.79
N LEU A 90 -3.60 -7.80 -7.68
CA LEU A 90 -4.98 -7.32 -7.53
C LEU A 90 -5.80 -7.60 -8.77
N HIS A 91 -7.05 -8.04 -8.60
CA HIS A 91 -8.00 -8.20 -9.70
C HIS A 91 -8.71 -6.87 -10.00
N GLN A 92 -8.27 -6.17 -11.03
CA GLN A 92 -8.80 -4.87 -11.41
C GLN A 92 -8.61 -4.63 -12.91
N SER A 93 -9.63 -4.08 -13.58
CA SER A 93 -9.56 -3.71 -15.00
C SER A 93 -8.54 -2.60 -15.22
N ASP A 94 -8.58 -1.61 -14.34
CA ASP A 94 -7.82 -0.37 -14.44
C ASP A 94 -6.49 -0.45 -13.70
N ASP A 95 -5.39 -0.36 -14.46
CA ASP A 95 -4.04 -0.53 -13.93
C ASP A 95 -3.65 0.51 -12.87
N TYR A 96 -4.16 1.75 -13.01
CA TYR A 96 -3.93 2.83 -12.05
C TYR A 96 -4.68 2.62 -10.74
N LEU A 97 -5.89 2.03 -10.77
CA LEU A 97 -6.62 1.66 -9.56
C LEU A 97 -5.89 0.54 -8.81
N ALA A 98 -5.36 -0.44 -9.55
CA ALA A 98 -4.53 -1.48 -8.94
C ALA A 98 -3.28 -0.89 -8.27
N GLY A 99 -2.58 0.02 -8.96
CA GLY A 99 -1.43 0.72 -8.38
C GLY A 99 -1.78 1.53 -7.12
N ALA A 100 -2.92 2.22 -7.12
CA ALA A 100 -3.37 3.02 -5.98
C ALA A 100 -3.71 2.16 -4.75
N VAL A 101 -4.36 1.01 -4.93
CA VAL A 101 -4.68 0.09 -3.83
C VAL A 101 -3.41 -0.55 -3.25
N VAL A 102 -2.49 -0.99 -4.10
CA VAL A 102 -1.23 -1.63 -3.67
C VAL A 102 -0.32 -0.66 -2.90
N ALA A 103 -0.45 0.65 -3.13
CA ALA A 103 0.34 1.69 -2.46
C ALA A 103 -0.25 2.20 -1.13
N GLN A 104 -1.37 1.63 -0.66
CA GLN A 104 -2.05 2.07 0.58
C GLN A 104 -1.27 1.73 1.85
#